data_AF-A0A818SG03-F1
#
_entry.id   AF-A0A818SG03-F1
#
_cell.length_a   1.000
_cell.length_b   1.000
_cell.length_c   1.000
_cell.angle_alpha   90.00
_cell.angle_beta   90.00
_cell.angle_gamma   90.00
#
_symmetry.space_group_name_H-M   'P 1'
#
loop_
_entity.id
_entity.type
_entity.pdbx_description
1 polymer ?
#
loop_
_entity_poly.entity_id
_entity_poly.type
_entity_poly.pdbx_seq_one_letter_code
_entity_poly.pdbx_strand_id
1 'polypeptide(L)'
;MPLALVVRENKQLAIEELELPKYGPQDLLIKVTHVAQNPTDWKHVHFGFAKPGSIIGCDFAGEVVEVGKEATVDLCGDKSLSSLL
;
A
#
# COMPACT_ATOMS: atom_id res chain seq x y z
N MET A 1 5.22 -12.47 -6.16
CA MET A 1 4.67 -11.22 -6.71
C MET A 1 3.26 -11.07 -6.16
N PRO A 2 3.00 -10.11 -5.24
CA PRO A 2 1.65 -9.85 -4.75
C PRO A 2 0.74 -9.20 -5.80
N LEU A 3 -0.58 -9.34 -5.62
CA LEU A 3 -1.59 -8.65 -6.42
C LEU A 3 -1.90 -7.28 -5.83
N ALA A 4 -2.04 -6.27 -6.68
CA ALA A 4 -2.40 -4.91 -6.29
C ALA A 4 -3.49 -4.34 -7.19
N LEU A 5 -4.28 -3.39 -6.66
CA LEU A 5 -5.24 -2.60 -7.44
C LEU A 5 -4.57 -1.33 -7.94
N VAL A 6 -4.27 -1.29 -9.25
CA VAL A 6 -3.44 -0.25 -9.89
C VAL A 6 -4.28 0.69 -10.73
N VAL A 7 -4.02 2.00 -10.62
CA VAL A 7 -4.62 3.02 -11.47
C VAL A 7 -3.97 3.00 -12.85
N ARG A 8 -4.80 2.99 -13.89
CA ARG A 8 -4.39 3.08 -15.29
C ARG A 8 -4.92 4.35 -15.94
N GLU A 9 -4.44 4.60 -17.15
CA GLU A 9 -4.89 5.71 -17.98
C GLU A 9 -6.42 5.79 -18.04
N ASN A 10 -6.93 6.99 -18.23
CA ASN A 10 -8.38 7.25 -18.31
C ASN A 10 -9.16 6.80 -17.06
N LYS A 11 -8.54 6.88 -15.87
CA LYS A 11 -9.19 6.59 -14.57
C LYS A 11 -9.67 5.13 -14.43
N GLN A 12 -9.00 4.21 -15.12
CA GLN A 12 -9.30 2.78 -15.01
C GLN A 12 -8.53 2.14 -13.86
N LEU A 13 -9.01 0.99 -13.41
CA LEU A 13 -8.37 0.17 -12.39
C LEU A 13 -8.10 -1.23 -12.96
N ALA A 14 -6.95 -1.79 -12.63
CA ALA A 14 -6.57 -3.15 -12.98
C ALA A 14 -6.01 -3.87 -11.76
N ILE A 15 -6.27 -5.17 -11.67
CA ILE A 15 -5.62 -6.04 -10.69
C ILE A 15 -4.38 -6.62 -11.37
N GLU A 16 -3.21 -6.42 -10.76
CA GLU A 16 -1.94 -6.79 -11.38
C GLU A 16 -0.97 -7.40 -10.38
N GLU A 17 -0.18 -8.36 -10.85
CA GLU A 17 0.95 -8.89 -10.10
C GLU A 17 2.13 -7.91 -10.19
N LEU A 18 2.64 -7.48 -9.05
CA LEU A 18 3.77 -6.57 -8.96
C LEU A 18 4.95 -7.23 -8.24
N GLU A 19 6.15 -6.79 -8.56
CA GLU A 19 7.31 -7.05 -7.70
C GLU A 19 7.17 -6.27 -6.39
N LEU A 20 7.82 -6.78 -5.33
CA LEU A 20 7.87 -6.03 -4.09
C LEU A 20 8.58 -4.69 -4.32
N PRO A 21 8.08 -3.59 -3.75
CA PRO A 21 8.78 -2.32 -3.83
C PRO A 21 10.14 -2.45 -3.16
N LYS A 22 11.10 -1.62 -3.57
CA LYS A 22 12.34 -1.48 -2.80
C LYS A 22 12.02 -0.78 -1.48
N TYR A 23 12.36 -1.42 -0.37
CA TYR A 23 12.22 -0.89 0.99
C TYR A 23 13.58 -0.73 1.66
N GLY A 24 13.69 0.25 2.54
CA GLY A 24 14.90 0.65 3.23
C GLY A 24 15.07 0.04 4.62
N PRO A 25 16.20 0.32 5.29
CA PRO A 25 16.51 -0.24 6.60
C PRO A 25 15.61 0.27 7.74
N GLN A 26 14.79 1.30 7.51
CA GLN A 26 13.83 1.84 8.50
C GLN A 26 12.38 1.39 8.24
N ASP A 27 12.14 0.65 7.16
CA ASP A 27 10.79 0.27 6.75
C ASP A 27 10.34 -1.05 7.39
N LEU A 28 9.03 -1.28 7.36
CA LEU A 28 8.41 -2.56 7.70
C LEU A 28 7.85 -3.18 6.43
N LEU A 29 8.08 -4.48 6.24
CA LEU A 29 7.38 -5.25 5.23
C LEU A 29 6.15 -5.88 5.87
N ILE A 30 4.97 -5.51 5.38
CA ILE A 30 3.69 -6.00 5.89
C ILE A 30 3.04 -6.88 4.82
N LYS A 31 2.70 -8.12 5.20
CA LYS A 31 1.81 -8.97 4.42
C LYS A 31 0.39 -8.58 4.73
N VAL A 32 -0.21 -7.80 3.84
CA VAL A 32 -1.59 -7.34 3.98
C VAL A 32 -2.56 -8.51 3.84
N THR A 33 -3.55 -8.54 4.74
CA THR A 33 -4.59 -9.57 4.78
C THR A 33 -5.99 -8.97 4.61
N HIS A 34 -6.15 -7.70 4.98
CA HIS A 34 -7.41 -6.98 4.92
C HIS A 34 -7.16 -5.53 4.51
N VAL A 35 -8.06 -4.98 3.70
CA VAL A 35 -8.07 -3.58 3.28
C VAL A 35 -9.48 -3.04 3.45
N ALA A 36 -9.63 -1.89 4.11
CA ALA A 36 -10.91 -1.20 4.22
C ALA A 36 -11.12 -0.28 3.02
N GLN A 37 -12.32 -0.28 2.45
CA GLN A 37 -12.70 0.65 1.39
C GLN A 37 -13.08 1.99 2.00
N ASN A 38 -12.40 3.04 1.58
CA ASN A 38 -12.60 4.40 2.03
C ASN A 38 -13.12 5.31 0.91
N PRO A 39 -13.76 6.44 1.25
CA PRO A 39 -14.08 7.45 0.27
C PRO A 39 -12.87 7.95 -0.52
N THR A 40 -11.68 7.95 0.10
CA THR A 40 -10.46 8.40 -0.56
C THR A 40 -10.11 7.56 -1.78
N ASP A 41 -10.33 6.25 -1.73
CA ASP A 41 -9.91 5.30 -2.75
C ASP A 41 -10.56 5.61 -4.10
N TRP A 42 -11.88 5.60 -4.14
CA TRP A 42 -12.61 5.88 -5.39
C TRP A 42 -12.52 7.35 -5.78
N LYS A 43 -12.44 8.30 -4.83
CA LYS A 43 -12.34 9.73 -5.13
C LYS A 43 -11.02 10.06 -5.80
N HIS A 44 -9.92 9.45 -5.38
CA HIS A 44 -8.61 9.69 -6.00
C HIS A 44 -8.58 9.25 -7.46
N VAL A 45 -9.24 8.13 -7.77
CA VAL A 45 -9.38 7.64 -9.15
C VAL A 45 -10.34 8.52 -9.94
N HIS A 46 -11.53 8.76 -9.42
CA HIS A 46 -12.61 9.46 -10.12
C HIS A 46 -12.28 10.93 -10.41
N PHE A 47 -11.70 11.65 -9.44
CA PHE A 47 -11.33 13.04 -9.62
C PHE A 47 -9.93 13.24 -10.21
N GLY A 48 -9.19 12.15 -10.45
CA GLY A 48 -7.87 12.20 -11.08
C GLY A 48 -6.76 12.72 -10.16
N PHE A 49 -6.88 12.51 -8.85
CA PHE A 49 -5.83 12.84 -7.88
C PHE A 49 -4.74 11.76 -7.82
N ALA A 50 -5.09 10.50 -8.11
CA ALA A 50 -4.12 9.43 -8.30
C ALA A 50 -3.56 9.46 -9.74
N LYS A 51 -2.26 9.20 -9.87
CA LYS A 51 -1.59 9.12 -11.17
C LYS A 51 -1.65 7.68 -11.71
N PRO A 52 -1.60 7.47 -13.03
CA PRO A 52 -1.36 6.14 -13.59
C PRO A 52 -0.13 5.48 -12.93
N GLY A 53 -0.27 4.22 -12.53
CA GLY A 53 0.71 3.46 -11.77
C GLY A 53 0.57 3.55 -10.24
N SER A 54 -0.27 4.43 -9.71
CA SER A 54 -0.58 4.45 -8.27
C SER A 54 -1.35 3.18 -7.84
N ILE A 55 -1.05 2.66 -6.65
CA ILE A 55 -1.81 1.59 -6.00
C ILE A 55 -2.88 2.24 -5.10
N ILE A 56 -4.09 1.69 -5.08
CA ILE A 56 -5.23 2.19 -4.30
C ILE A 56 -5.42 1.39 -3.00
N GLY A 57 -5.79 2.09 -1.92
CA GLY A 57 -6.05 1.54 -0.59
C GLY A 57 -5.21 2.22 0.49
N CYS A 58 -5.79 3.06 1.35
CA CYS A 58 -5.02 3.72 2.41
C CYS A 58 -5.09 3.03 3.78
N ASP A 59 -6.11 2.19 4.00
CA ASP A 59 -6.36 1.57 5.31
C ASP A 59 -6.29 0.05 5.19
N PHE A 60 -5.31 -0.55 5.85
CA PHE A 60 -5.07 -1.98 5.79
C PHE A 60 -4.66 -2.55 7.14
N ALA A 61 -4.79 -3.87 7.26
CA ALA A 61 -4.24 -4.64 8.36
C ALA A 61 -3.54 -5.89 7.82
N GLY A 62 -2.46 -6.28 8.49
CA GLY A 62 -1.62 -7.37 8.05
C GLY A 62 -0.61 -7.79 9.11
N GLU A 63 0.22 -8.75 8.70
CA GLU A 63 1.30 -9.28 9.52
C GLU A 63 2.62 -8.61 9.13
N VAL A 64 3.40 -8.14 10.11
CA VAL A 64 4.78 -7.69 9.85
C VAL A 64 5.64 -8.93 9.57
N VAL A 65 6.13 -9.07 8.34
CA VAL A 65 6.94 -10.21 7.90
C VAL A 65 8.44 -9.90 7.86
N GLU A 66 8.81 -8.62 7.80
CA GLU A 66 10.20 -8.17 7.92
C GLU A 66 10.25 -6.81 8.61
N VAL A 67 11.26 -6.63 9.46
CA VAL A 67 11.56 -5.36 10.14
C VAL A 67 12.93 -4.90 9.67
N GLY A 68 13.00 -3.69 9.11
CA GLY A 68 14.27 -3.08 8.73
C GLY A 68 15.22 -2.96 9.93
N LYS A 69 16.53 -3.13 9.68
CA LYS A 69 17.55 -3.20 10.74
C LYS A 69 17.66 -1.94 11.61
N GLU A 70 17.23 -0.80 11.09
CA GLU A 70 17.23 0.51 11.76
C GLU A 70 15.81 0.94 12.17
N ALA A 71 14.79 0.13 11.91
CA ALA A 71 13.43 0.44 12.25
C ALA A 71 13.22 0.32 13.76
N THR A 72 12.82 1.43 14.39
CA THR A 72 12.35 1.43 15.78
C THR A 72 10.85 1.17 15.77
N VAL A 73 10.43 -0.03 16.18
CA VAL A 73 9.02 -0.42 16.17
C VAL A 73 8.44 -0.26 17.57
N ASP A 74 7.61 0.77 17.76
CA ASP A 74 6.67 0.81 18.87
C ASP A 74 5.30 0.37 18.35
N LEU A 75 4.91 -0.87 18.65
CA LEU A 75 3.60 -1.40 18.27
C LEU A 75 2.46 -0.79 19.11
N CYS A 76 2.80 -0.07 20.19
CA CYS A 76 1.88 0.78 20.95
C CYS A 76 1.91 2.21 20.39
N GLY A 77 1.32 2.41 19.21
CA GLY A 77 1.06 3.75 18.65
C GLY A 77 1.99 4.15 17.50
N ASP A 78 1.61 3.71 16.31
CA ASP A 78 1.93 4.26 14.97
C ASP A 78 3.35 4.78 14.69
N LYS A 79 4.13 3.94 13.98
CA LYS A 79 4.98 4.33 12.83
C LYS A 79 5.10 3.18 11.82
N SER A 80 4.03 2.87 11.08
CA SER A 80 4.12 2.02 9.88
C SER A 80 4.15 2.88 8.62
N LEU A 81 5.16 2.71 7.77
CA LEU A 81 5.13 3.27 6.43
C LEU A 81 4.08 2.49 5.62
N SER A 82 2.96 3.14 5.30
CA SER A 82 1.88 2.58 4.48
C SER A 82 2.29 2.57 3.01
N SER A 83 3.15 1.64 2.60
CA SER A 83 3.24 1.26 1.19
C SER A 83 2.42 0.00 0.99
N LEU A 84 1.25 0.17 0.37
CA LEU A 84 0.35 -0.88 -0.07
C LEU A 84 1.09 -2.11 -0.62
N LEU A 85 0.82 -3.24 0.01
CA LEU A 85 0.84 -4.59 -0.56
C LEU A 85 -0.52 -5.23 -0.33
#